data_AF-A0A369T5I1-F1
#
_entry.id   AF-A0A369T5I1-F1
#
_cell.length_a   1.000
_cell.length_b   1.000
_cell.length_c   1.000
_cell.angle_alpha   90.00
_cell.angle_beta   90.00
_cell.angle_gamma   90.00
#
_symmetry.space_group_name_H-M   'P 1'
#
loop_
_entity.id
_entity.type
_entity.pdbx_description
1 polymer ?
#
loop_
_entity_poly.entity_id
_entity_poly.type
_entity_poly.pdbx_seq_one_letter_code
_entity_poly.pdbx_strand_id
1 'polypeptide(L)'
;MRGSEFYPLPLRNIHRLLTNLGRDADPEGVRSLLKLRDRRRVDQYVKTLRWVASRVEDAGSLDAFMESMVRALMREFWLEEAFKELMERAIPLSPSSLSALLRARGLSLTESEARAIISWMREAGALRERKVPVLTLSLEERVLEDVRNRGTVTYASLRRSYGDNAKLAVFSLWRRGLISVPSLERYRDLLEGVEDPDRIPGKVEGRIFSTWQDRTSGEMYSELVIPQRERISARWRLDA
;
A
#
# COMPACT_ATOMS: atom_id res chain seq x y z
N MET A 1 16.03 0.98 5.93
CA MET A 1 14.76 0.25 5.78
C MET A 1 15.01 -1.21 6.06
N ARG A 2 14.45 -1.80 7.13
CA ARG A 2 14.40 -3.26 7.24
C ARG A 2 13.53 -3.78 6.08
N GLY A 3 14.05 -4.72 5.30
CA GLY A 3 13.28 -5.32 4.22
C GLY A 3 12.16 -6.18 4.79
N SER A 4 11.09 -6.38 4.02
CA SER A 4 9.99 -7.26 4.41
C SER A 4 10.47 -8.67 4.73
N GLU A 5 9.96 -9.25 5.80
CA GLU A 5 10.26 -10.60 6.30
C GLU A 5 9.48 -11.67 5.53
N PHE A 6 8.27 -11.33 5.07
CA PHE A 6 7.43 -12.21 4.26
C PHE A 6 6.68 -11.45 3.16
N TYR A 7 6.17 -12.21 2.18
CA TYR A 7 5.63 -11.67 0.93
C TYR A 7 4.25 -12.27 0.60
N PRO A 8 3.42 -11.55 -0.19
CA PRO A 8 2.08 -12.01 -0.56
C PRO A 8 2.15 -13.12 -1.61
N LEU A 9 2.49 -14.32 -1.17
CA LEU A 9 2.63 -15.52 -1.98
C LEU A 9 1.47 -16.49 -1.68
N PRO A 10 0.99 -17.28 -2.65
CA PRO A 10 -0.14 -18.19 -2.43
C PRO A 10 0.13 -19.21 -1.32
N LEU A 11 -0.79 -19.35 -0.36
CA LEU A 11 -0.68 -20.32 0.74
C LEU A 11 -0.56 -21.75 0.23
N ARG A 12 -1.27 -22.10 -0.85
CA ARG A 12 -1.15 -23.43 -1.48
C ARG A 12 0.29 -23.77 -1.89
N ASN A 13 1.05 -22.79 -2.38
CA ASN A 13 2.44 -23.00 -2.77
C ASN A 13 3.36 -23.10 -1.55
N ILE A 14 3.10 -22.31 -0.50
CA ILE A 14 3.85 -22.37 0.75
C ILE A 14 3.64 -23.73 1.43
N HIS A 15 2.39 -24.19 1.54
CA HIS A 15 2.05 -25.52 2.04
C HIS A 15 2.78 -26.61 1.27
N ARG A 16 2.69 -26.57 -0.08
CA ARG A 16 3.40 -27.54 -0.93
C ARG A 16 4.91 -27.55 -0.67
N LEU A 17 5.53 -26.39 -0.46
CA LEU A 17 6.96 -26.32 -0.12
C LEU A 17 7.26 -26.96 1.24
N LEU A 18 6.47 -26.66 2.28
CA LEU A 18 6.63 -27.28 3.60
C LEU A 18 6.51 -28.80 3.54
N THR A 19 5.48 -29.32 2.86
CA THR A 19 5.24 -30.77 2.78
C THR A 19 6.34 -31.52 2.02
N ASN A 20 6.93 -30.91 0.98
CA ASN A 20 7.87 -31.62 0.09
C ASN A 20 9.34 -31.37 0.43
N LEU A 21 9.68 -30.18 0.95
CA LEU A 21 11.06 -29.76 1.22
C LEU A 21 11.33 -29.56 2.72
N GLY A 22 10.30 -29.61 3.56
CA GLY A 22 10.41 -29.37 4.99
C GLY A 22 10.65 -27.89 5.34
N ARG A 23 11.06 -27.68 6.60
CA ARG A 23 11.26 -26.33 7.19
C ARG A 23 12.51 -25.62 6.67
N ASP A 24 13.51 -26.38 6.23
CA ASP A 24 14.83 -25.88 5.80
C ASP A 24 14.99 -25.85 4.27
N ALA A 25 13.91 -25.60 3.54
CA ALA A 25 13.96 -25.60 2.08
C ALA A 25 14.98 -24.59 1.54
N ASP A 26 15.90 -25.10 0.72
CA ASP A 26 16.91 -24.28 0.06
C ASP A 26 16.35 -23.59 -1.21
N PRO A 27 17.04 -22.54 -1.72
CA PRO A 27 16.60 -21.84 -2.92
C PRO A 27 16.45 -22.72 -4.16
N GLU A 28 17.28 -23.76 -4.35
CA GLU A 28 17.24 -24.59 -5.55
C GLU A 28 16.07 -25.57 -5.52
N GLY A 29 15.75 -26.14 -4.36
CA GLY A 29 14.57 -26.94 -4.11
C GLY A 29 13.29 -26.13 -4.36
N VAL A 30 13.22 -24.91 -3.83
CA VAL A 30 12.09 -23.98 -4.07
C VAL A 30 11.95 -23.69 -5.57
N ARG A 31 13.07 -23.39 -6.24
CA ARG A 31 13.11 -23.09 -7.67
C ARG A 31 12.61 -24.25 -8.51
N SER A 32 13.11 -25.46 -8.23
CA SER A 32 12.76 -26.69 -8.94
C SER A 32 11.29 -27.06 -8.74
N LEU A 33 10.81 -27.08 -7.49
CA LEU A 33 9.44 -27.53 -7.17
C LEU A 33 8.37 -26.60 -7.75
N LEU A 34 8.60 -25.29 -7.70
CA LEU A 34 7.67 -24.27 -8.20
C LEU A 34 7.97 -23.82 -9.64
N LYS A 35 9.01 -24.37 -10.28
CA LYS A 35 9.46 -24.05 -11.64
C LYS A 35 9.68 -22.54 -11.84
N LEU A 36 10.31 -21.89 -10.85
CA LEU A 36 10.53 -20.45 -10.85
C LEU A 36 11.77 -20.08 -11.69
N ARG A 37 11.63 -19.07 -12.55
CA ARG A 37 12.74 -18.53 -13.36
C ARG A 37 13.48 -17.38 -12.67
N ASP A 38 12.76 -16.61 -11.86
CA ASP A 38 13.26 -15.39 -11.23
C ASP A 38 13.87 -15.68 -9.84
N ARG A 39 15.16 -15.36 -9.68
CA ARG A 39 15.89 -15.48 -8.41
C ARG A 39 15.24 -14.68 -7.29
N ARG A 40 14.75 -13.46 -7.59
CA ARG A 40 14.10 -12.62 -6.58
C ARG A 40 12.85 -13.30 -6.01
N ARG A 41 12.07 -13.95 -6.86
CA ARG A 41 10.86 -14.65 -6.45
C ARG A 41 11.18 -15.90 -5.60
N VAL A 42 12.26 -16.61 -5.93
CA VAL A 42 12.77 -17.71 -5.10
C VAL A 42 13.14 -17.20 -3.71
N ASP A 43 13.91 -16.10 -3.62
CA ASP A 43 14.30 -15.49 -2.34
C ASP A 43 13.08 -15.07 -1.50
N GLN A 44 12.04 -14.56 -2.15
CA GLN A 44 10.77 -14.22 -1.48
C GLN A 44 10.07 -15.45 -0.90
N TYR A 45 10.03 -16.57 -1.64
CA TYR A 45 9.47 -17.83 -1.14
C TYR A 45 10.28 -18.36 0.04
N VAL A 46 11.61 -18.39 -0.04
CA VAL A 46 12.48 -18.86 1.05
C VAL A 46 12.26 -18.04 2.32
N LYS A 47 12.25 -16.70 2.22
CA LYS A 47 11.99 -15.82 3.37
C LYS A 47 10.61 -16.06 3.99
N THR A 48 9.59 -16.11 3.14
CA THR A 48 8.20 -16.36 3.57
C THR A 48 8.07 -17.74 4.22
N LEU A 49 8.70 -18.76 3.66
CA LEU A 49 8.68 -20.13 4.18
C LEU A 49 9.31 -20.22 5.55
N ARG A 50 10.48 -19.59 5.77
CA ARG A 50 11.14 -19.53 7.08
C ARG A 50 10.25 -18.86 8.12
N TRP A 51 9.62 -17.75 7.76
CA TRP A 51 8.67 -17.06 8.63
C TRP A 51 7.52 -18.01 9.01
N VAL A 52 6.88 -18.65 8.02
CA VAL A 52 5.76 -19.58 8.24
C VAL A 52 6.16 -20.81 9.08
N ALA A 53 7.27 -21.46 8.73
CA ALA A 53 7.75 -22.68 9.39
C ALA A 53 8.06 -22.49 10.88
N SER A 54 8.40 -21.27 11.28
CA SER A 54 8.65 -20.92 12.69
C SER A 54 7.36 -20.68 13.51
N ARG A 55 6.19 -20.60 12.87
CA ARG A 55 4.92 -20.18 13.48
C ARG A 55 3.80 -21.18 13.32
N VAL A 56 3.84 -21.98 12.26
CA VAL A 56 2.83 -22.97 11.94
C VAL A 56 3.41 -24.36 12.12
N GLU A 57 2.74 -25.16 12.93
CA GLU A 57 3.05 -26.57 13.11
C GLU A 57 2.73 -27.35 11.83
N ASP A 58 3.34 -28.53 11.70
CA ASP A 58 3.24 -29.32 10.48
C ASP A 58 1.80 -29.82 10.32
N ALA A 59 1.08 -29.22 9.38
CA ALA A 59 -0.33 -29.50 9.14
C ALA A 59 -0.44 -30.49 7.98
N GLY A 60 -0.92 -31.70 8.27
CA GLY A 60 -1.03 -32.78 7.26
C GLY A 60 -2.02 -32.50 6.13
N SER A 61 -2.90 -31.50 6.27
CA SER A 61 -3.83 -31.06 5.23
C SER A 61 -3.73 -29.55 4.98
N LEU A 62 -4.11 -29.13 3.77
CA LEU A 62 -4.12 -27.71 3.38
C LEU A 62 -5.05 -26.87 4.27
N ASP A 63 -6.20 -27.42 4.67
CA ASP A 63 -7.16 -26.70 5.52
C ASP A 63 -6.61 -26.50 6.93
N ALA A 64 -6.02 -27.54 7.53
CA ALA A 64 -5.36 -27.43 8.84
C ALA A 64 -4.18 -26.45 8.79
N PHE A 65 -3.47 -26.39 7.67
CA PHE A 65 -2.42 -25.40 7.45
C PHE A 65 -2.98 -23.98 7.41
N MET A 66 -4.07 -23.76 6.65
CA MET A 66 -4.73 -22.46 6.56
C MET A 66 -5.27 -21.98 7.92
N GLU A 67 -5.91 -22.86 8.68
CA GLU A 67 -6.39 -22.54 10.03
C GLU A 67 -5.24 -22.17 10.98
N SER A 68 -4.14 -22.93 10.94
CA SER A 68 -2.96 -22.67 11.75
C SER A 68 -2.28 -21.35 11.38
N MET A 69 -2.19 -21.06 10.08
CA MET A 69 -1.73 -19.77 9.56
C MET A 69 -2.57 -18.61 10.09
N VAL A 70 -3.90 -18.73 10.03
CA VAL A 70 -4.81 -17.69 10.55
C VAL A 70 -4.60 -17.47 12.04
N ARG A 71 -4.53 -18.55 12.85
CA ARG A 71 -4.28 -18.44 14.30
C ARG A 71 -2.95 -17.75 14.62
N ALA A 72 -1.89 -18.10 13.89
CA ALA A 72 -0.58 -17.46 14.05
C ALA A 72 -0.65 -15.96 13.76
N LEU A 73 -1.28 -15.57 12.65
CA LEU A 73 -1.46 -14.18 12.24
C LEU A 73 -2.29 -13.37 13.26
N MET A 74 -3.41 -13.93 13.71
CA MET A 74 -4.28 -13.28 14.70
C MET A 74 -3.53 -12.99 16.00
N ARG A 75 -2.76 -13.97 16.49
CA ARG A 75 -1.98 -13.84 17.74
C ARG A 75 -0.82 -12.85 17.63
N GLU A 76 -0.05 -12.92 16.53
CA GLU A 76 1.19 -12.14 16.40
C GLU A 76 0.94 -10.66 16.09
N PHE A 77 -0.13 -10.35 15.37
CA PHE A 77 -0.43 -8.99 14.93
C PHE A 77 -1.67 -8.37 15.57
N TRP A 78 -2.30 -9.04 16.55
CA TRP A 78 -3.52 -8.58 17.23
C TRP A 78 -4.59 -8.11 16.22
N LEU A 79 -4.83 -8.96 15.22
CA LEU A 79 -5.63 -8.59 14.04
C LEU A 79 -7.11 -8.40 14.38
N GLU A 80 -7.61 -9.06 15.42
CA GLU A 80 -9.00 -8.89 15.87
C GLU A 80 -9.25 -7.44 16.31
N GLU A 81 -8.40 -6.94 17.21
CA GLU A 81 -8.46 -5.58 17.71
C GLU A 81 -8.12 -4.56 16.61
N ALA A 82 -7.21 -4.92 15.70
CA ALA A 82 -6.88 -4.05 14.57
C ALA A 82 -8.08 -3.88 13.63
N PHE A 83 -8.74 -4.97 13.25
CA PHE A 83 -9.90 -4.91 12.37
C PHE A 83 -11.10 -4.25 13.03
N LYS A 84 -11.33 -4.51 14.31
CA LYS A 84 -12.37 -3.83 15.09
C LYS A 84 -12.20 -2.32 15.04
N GLU A 85 -10.98 -1.82 15.29
CA GLU A 85 -10.70 -0.39 15.26
C GLU A 85 -10.86 0.22 13.85
N LEU A 86 -10.41 -0.46 12.80
CA LEU A 86 -10.63 -0.01 11.43
C LEU A 86 -12.13 0.12 11.11
N MET A 87 -12.93 -0.86 11.55
CA MET A 87 -14.38 -0.84 11.35
C MET A 87 -15.05 0.29 12.12
N GLU A 88 -14.72 0.48 13.41
CA GLU A 88 -15.28 1.54 14.26
C GLU A 88 -14.98 2.94 13.69
N ARG A 89 -13.82 3.10 13.04
CA ARG A 89 -13.41 4.36 12.40
C ARG A 89 -13.85 4.49 10.94
N ALA A 90 -14.61 3.53 10.42
CA ALA A 90 -15.01 3.45 9.01
C ALA A 90 -13.82 3.54 8.02
N ILE A 91 -12.66 3.02 8.41
CA ILE A 91 -11.45 2.95 7.58
C ILE A 91 -11.48 1.64 6.79
N PRO A 92 -11.40 1.67 5.45
CA PRO A 92 -11.38 0.44 4.66
C PRO A 92 -10.12 -0.38 4.94
N LEU A 93 -10.28 -1.70 4.97
CA LEU A 93 -9.14 -2.61 5.12
C LEU A 93 -8.32 -2.63 3.82
N SER A 94 -7.11 -2.07 3.92
CA SER A 94 -6.12 -2.03 2.84
C SER A 94 -4.73 -2.28 3.43
N PRO A 95 -3.72 -2.62 2.60
CA PRO A 95 -2.36 -2.78 3.11
C PRO A 95 -1.81 -1.52 3.79
N SER A 96 -2.20 -0.32 3.33
CA SER A 96 -1.73 0.94 3.93
C SER A 96 -2.45 1.22 5.26
N SER A 97 -3.76 0.99 5.36
CA SER A 97 -4.49 1.19 6.62
C SER A 97 -4.07 0.19 7.71
N LEU A 98 -3.92 -1.09 7.35
CA LEU A 98 -3.45 -2.10 8.30
C LEU A 98 -2.01 -1.83 8.77
N SER A 99 -1.09 -1.53 7.85
CA SER A 99 0.30 -1.23 8.24
C SER A 99 0.42 0.06 9.04
N ALA A 100 -0.37 1.09 8.74
CA ALA A 100 -0.38 2.33 9.51
C ALA A 100 -0.91 2.08 10.93
N LEU A 101 -2.01 1.34 11.08
CA LEU A 101 -2.60 1.04 12.39
C LEU A 101 -1.66 0.21 13.27
N LEU A 102 -1.09 -0.86 12.72
CA LEU A 102 -0.17 -1.71 13.49
C LEU A 102 1.12 -0.95 13.85
N ARG A 103 1.58 -0.03 13.00
CA ARG A 103 2.72 0.84 13.32
C ARG A 103 2.41 1.81 14.47
N ALA A 104 1.20 2.37 14.52
CA ALA A 104 0.78 3.20 15.64
C ALA A 104 0.78 2.42 16.98
N ARG A 105 0.59 1.09 16.92
CA ARG A 105 0.70 0.17 18.07
C ARG A 105 2.12 -0.35 18.32
N GLY A 106 3.14 0.21 17.67
CA GLY A 106 4.54 -0.17 17.85
C GLY A 106 5.00 -1.39 17.05
N LEU A 107 4.14 -2.00 16.21
CA LEU A 107 4.53 -3.10 15.32
C LEU A 107 5.08 -2.57 14.00
N SER A 108 6.35 -2.85 13.72
CA SER A 108 6.99 -2.46 12.46
C SER A 108 6.55 -3.37 11.30
N LEU A 109 5.41 -3.07 10.69
CA LEU A 109 4.91 -3.77 9.51
C LEU A 109 5.06 -2.92 8.23
N THR A 110 5.57 -3.53 7.17
CA THR A 110 5.62 -2.96 5.81
C THR A 110 4.30 -3.17 5.07
N GLU A 111 4.01 -2.35 4.05
CA GLU A 111 2.81 -2.56 3.19
C GLU A 111 2.82 -3.93 2.48
N SER A 112 4.01 -4.49 2.18
CA SER A 112 4.12 -5.80 1.54
C SER A 112 3.68 -6.92 2.48
N GLU A 113 4.07 -6.83 3.75
CA GLU A 113 3.65 -7.79 4.78
C GLU A 113 2.16 -7.64 5.08
N ALA A 114 1.65 -6.41 5.25
CA ALA A 114 0.21 -6.17 5.39
C ALA A 114 -0.60 -6.75 4.23
N ARG A 115 -0.08 -6.63 2.99
CA ARG A 115 -0.69 -7.26 1.82
C ARG A 115 -0.68 -8.79 1.90
N ALA A 116 0.39 -9.38 2.42
CA ALA A 116 0.48 -10.83 2.61
C ALA A 116 -0.52 -11.31 3.66
N ILE A 117 -0.62 -10.63 4.81
CA ILE A 117 -1.61 -10.93 5.86
C ILE A 117 -3.03 -10.92 5.27
N ILE A 118 -3.42 -9.83 4.62
CA ILE A 118 -4.77 -9.69 4.02
C ILE A 118 -5.01 -10.78 2.97
N SER A 119 -4.02 -11.06 2.12
CA SER A 119 -4.13 -12.10 1.08
C SER A 119 -4.33 -13.48 1.68
N TRP A 120 -3.56 -13.84 2.71
CA TRP A 120 -3.63 -15.15 3.36
C TRP A 120 -4.92 -15.33 4.13
N MET A 121 -5.39 -14.31 4.84
CA MET A 121 -6.68 -14.38 5.52
C MET A 121 -7.85 -14.56 4.54
N ARG A 122 -7.79 -13.92 3.36
CA ARG A 122 -8.79 -14.13 2.29
C ARG A 122 -8.69 -15.52 1.69
N GLU A 123 -7.48 -16.01 1.39
CA GLU A 123 -7.26 -17.36 0.83
C GLU A 123 -7.74 -18.45 1.80
N ALA A 124 -7.55 -18.26 3.11
CA ALA A 124 -8.04 -19.13 4.17
C ALA A 124 -9.54 -18.99 4.49
N GLY A 125 -10.26 -18.06 3.82
CA GLY A 125 -11.69 -17.83 4.07
C GLY A 125 -12.02 -17.13 5.39
N ALA A 126 -11.03 -16.73 6.18
CA ALA A 126 -11.18 -16.06 7.48
C ALA A 126 -11.52 -14.56 7.37
N LEU A 127 -11.31 -13.96 6.20
CA LEU A 127 -11.63 -12.56 5.93
C LEU A 127 -12.63 -12.44 4.78
N ARG A 128 -13.79 -11.85 5.06
CA ARG A 128 -14.82 -11.50 4.08
C ARG A 128 -15.12 -10.01 4.12
N GLU A 129 -15.22 -9.39 2.95
CA GLU A 129 -15.48 -7.95 2.84
C GLU A 129 -16.93 -7.71 2.45
N ARG A 130 -17.63 -6.96 3.31
CA ARG A 130 -18.93 -6.38 2.96
C ARG A 130 -18.67 -5.03 2.30
N LYS A 131 -19.10 -4.87 1.04
CA LYS A 131 -19.04 -3.57 0.35
C LYS A 131 -20.13 -2.66 0.89
N VAL A 132 -19.74 -1.51 1.42
CA VAL A 132 -20.66 -0.44 1.83
C VAL A 132 -20.61 0.64 0.75
N PRO A 133 -21.76 1.06 0.19
CA PRO A 133 -21.77 2.14 -0.81
C PRO A 133 -21.36 3.46 -0.16
N VAL A 134 -20.47 4.19 -0.82
CA VAL A 134 -20.06 5.55 -0.44
C VAL A 134 -20.54 6.51 -1.53
N LEU A 135 -21.32 7.52 -1.15
CA LEU A 135 -21.75 8.57 -2.06
C LEU A 135 -20.62 9.59 -2.24
N THR A 136 -20.15 9.75 -3.47
CA THR A 136 -19.14 10.75 -3.84
C THR A 136 -19.75 11.74 -4.82
N LEU A 137 -19.79 13.01 -4.48
CA LEU A 137 -20.39 14.09 -5.26
C LEU A 137 -19.34 14.91 -6.02
N SER A 138 -18.11 14.99 -5.51
CA SER A 138 -17.02 15.76 -6.13
C SER A 138 -15.97 14.87 -6.81
N LEU A 139 -15.11 15.48 -7.65
CA LEU A 139 -13.93 14.79 -8.17
C LEU A 139 -12.94 14.45 -7.05
N GLU A 140 -12.74 15.36 -6.09
CA GLU A 140 -11.85 15.14 -4.95
C GLU A 140 -12.28 13.94 -4.12
N GLU A 141 -13.57 13.82 -3.81
CA GLU A 141 -14.11 12.67 -3.07
C GLU A 141 -13.91 11.36 -3.84
N ARG A 142 -14.16 11.35 -5.15
CA ARG A 142 -13.93 10.17 -6.00
C ARG A 142 -12.45 9.74 -6.01
N VAL A 143 -11.53 10.70 -6.12
CA VAL A 143 -10.09 10.44 -6.08
C VAL A 143 -9.68 9.92 -4.70
N LEU A 144 -10.16 10.57 -3.63
CA LEU A 144 -9.86 10.16 -2.25
C LEU A 144 -10.33 8.73 -1.99
N GLU A 145 -11.54 8.38 -2.39
CA GLU A 145 -12.09 7.04 -2.20
C GLU A 145 -11.35 5.99 -3.04
N ASP A 146 -10.91 6.28 -4.27
CA ASP A 146 -10.07 5.34 -5.03
C ASP A 146 -8.71 5.10 -4.34
N VAL A 147 -8.09 6.18 -3.84
CA VAL A 147 -6.83 6.08 -3.08
C VAL A 147 -7.04 5.28 -1.79
N ARG A 148 -8.12 5.53 -1.03
CA ARG A 148 -8.45 4.81 0.22
C ARG A 148 -8.72 3.32 -0.02
N ASN A 149 -9.52 3.00 -1.03
CA ASN A 149 -9.88 1.61 -1.36
C ASN A 149 -8.66 0.79 -1.79
N ARG A 150 -7.73 1.41 -2.52
CA ARG A 150 -6.51 0.74 -3.01
C ARG A 150 -5.33 0.85 -2.05
N GLY A 151 -5.42 1.73 -1.06
CA GLY A 151 -4.38 2.09 -0.12
C GLY A 151 -3.29 2.98 -0.73
N THR A 152 -2.72 2.56 -1.87
CA THR A 152 -1.71 3.30 -2.63
C THR A 152 -1.92 3.13 -4.13
N VAL A 153 -1.89 4.23 -4.87
CA VAL A 153 -2.05 4.28 -6.34
C VAL A 153 -0.91 5.09 -6.98
N THR A 154 -0.80 5.03 -8.31
CA THR A 154 0.12 5.90 -9.06
C THR A 154 -0.61 7.12 -9.60
N TYR A 155 0.10 8.23 -9.82
CA TYR A 155 -0.51 9.38 -10.49
C TYR A 155 -1.01 9.01 -11.91
N ALA A 156 -0.26 8.18 -12.65
CA ALA A 156 -0.69 7.69 -13.96
C ALA A 156 -2.04 6.94 -13.92
N SER A 157 -2.30 6.13 -12.87
CA SER A 157 -3.60 5.46 -12.72
C SER A 157 -4.73 6.45 -12.45
N LEU A 158 -4.49 7.48 -11.62
CA LEU A 158 -5.50 8.52 -11.36
C LEU A 158 -5.77 9.35 -12.61
N ARG A 159 -4.73 9.81 -13.32
CA ARG A 159 -4.86 10.57 -14.55
C ARG A 159 -5.63 9.80 -15.63
N ARG A 160 -5.41 8.48 -15.74
CA ARG A 160 -6.17 7.63 -16.68
C ARG A 160 -7.66 7.60 -16.35
N SER A 161 -8.02 7.55 -15.07
CA SER A 161 -9.41 7.46 -14.62
C SER A 161 -10.13 8.81 -14.57
N TYR A 162 -9.41 9.89 -14.28
CA TYR A 162 -9.99 11.20 -13.96
C TYR A 162 -9.53 12.34 -14.86
N GLY A 163 -8.67 12.06 -15.85
CA GLY A 163 -8.12 13.06 -16.76
C GLY A 163 -7.12 14.01 -16.09
N ASP A 164 -6.90 15.16 -16.72
CA ASP A 164 -5.91 16.13 -16.28
C ASP A 164 -6.29 16.84 -14.97
N ASN A 165 -7.59 16.90 -14.65
CA ASN A 165 -8.11 17.43 -13.38
C ASN A 165 -7.71 16.59 -12.15
N ALA A 166 -7.17 15.37 -12.35
CA ALA A 166 -6.60 14.57 -11.27
C ALA A 166 -5.50 15.35 -10.51
N LYS A 167 -4.74 16.22 -11.18
CA LYS A 167 -3.69 17.03 -10.57
C LYS A 167 -4.23 17.92 -9.46
N LEU A 168 -5.29 18.69 -9.76
CA LEU A 168 -5.91 19.63 -8.84
C LEU A 168 -6.50 18.90 -7.62
N ALA A 169 -7.19 17.79 -7.87
CA ALA A 169 -7.75 16.96 -6.80
C ALA A 169 -6.66 16.39 -5.88
N VAL A 170 -5.57 15.84 -6.44
CA VAL A 170 -4.44 15.32 -5.66
C VAL A 170 -3.78 16.44 -4.85
N PHE A 171 -3.53 17.60 -5.46
CA PHE A 171 -2.94 18.74 -4.77
C PHE A 171 -3.79 19.22 -3.58
N SER A 172 -5.10 19.39 -3.80
CA SER A 172 -6.06 19.78 -2.75
C SER A 172 -6.12 18.76 -1.60
N LEU A 173 -6.24 17.46 -1.91
CA LEU A 173 -6.27 16.40 -0.90
C LEU A 173 -4.96 16.30 -0.12
N TRP A 174 -3.82 16.51 -0.78
CA TRP A 174 -2.50 16.53 -0.14
C TRP A 174 -2.35 17.71 0.81
N ARG A 175 -2.78 18.91 0.39
CA ARG A 175 -2.78 20.13 1.21
C ARG A 175 -3.63 19.96 2.48
N ARG A 176 -4.77 19.27 2.37
CA ARG A 176 -5.65 18.91 3.51
C ARG A 176 -5.08 17.80 4.39
N GLY A 177 -3.95 17.21 4.03
CA GLY A 177 -3.30 16.11 4.75
C GLY A 177 -4.04 14.77 4.66
N LEU A 178 -4.93 14.60 3.69
CA LEU A 178 -5.73 13.37 3.50
C LEU A 178 -5.00 12.29 2.70
N ILE A 179 -4.01 12.70 1.90
CA ILE A 179 -3.14 11.80 1.14
C ILE A 179 -1.68 12.23 1.31
N SER A 180 -0.78 11.28 1.07
CA SER A 180 0.67 11.50 1.04
C SER A 180 1.16 11.43 -0.39
N VAL A 181 1.97 12.42 -0.78
CA VAL A 181 2.63 12.46 -2.10
C VAL A 181 4.11 12.76 -1.86
N PRO A 182 4.98 11.74 -1.82
CA PRO A 182 6.38 11.87 -1.40
C PRO A 182 7.17 12.98 -2.10
N SER A 183 6.95 13.19 -3.40
CA SER A 183 7.63 14.27 -4.13
C SER A 183 7.19 15.67 -3.72
N LEU A 184 5.95 15.85 -3.24
CA LEU A 184 5.45 17.15 -2.77
C LEU A 184 5.96 17.50 -1.36
N GLU A 185 6.21 16.51 -0.50
CA GLU A 185 6.62 16.74 0.90
C GLU A 185 7.91 17.58 1.01
N ARG A 186 8.82 17.47 0.03
CA ARG A 186 10.07 18.25 0.02
C ARG A 186 9.86 19.74 -0.23
N TYR A 187 8.71 20.12 -0.75
CA TYR A 187 8.35 21.49 -1.11
C TYR A 187 7.13 21.96 -0.31
N ARG A 188 6.84 21.33 0.83
CA ARG A 188 5.65 21.62 1.64
C ARG A 188 5.56 23.10 2.00
N ASP A 189 6.63 23.68 2.52
CA ASP A 189 6.69 25.09 2.93
C ASP A 189 6.36 26.06 1.80
N LEU A 190 6.74 25.72 0.56
CA LEU A 190 6.41 26.50 -0.63
C LEU A 190 4.96 26.28 -1.05
N LEU A 191 4.54 25.01 -1.13
CA LEU A 191 3.30 24.60 -1.76
C LEU A 191 2.06 24.80 -0.87
N GLU A 192 2.20 24.92 0.45
CA GLU A 192 1.06 25.14 1.35
C GLU A 192 0.38 26.50 1.11
N GLY A 193 1.15 27.53 0.73
CA GLY A 193 0.65 28.86 0.39
C GLY A 193 0.18 29.03 -1.05
N VAL A 194 0.29 27.99 -1.89
CA VAL A 194 -0.09 28.07 -3.31
C VAL A 194 -1.60 27.87 -3.47
N GLU A 195 -2.26 28.85 -4.09
CA GLU A 195 -3.67 28.77 -4.46
C GLU A 195 -3.87 28.01 -5.78
N ASP A 196 -3.11 28.39 -6.81
CA ASP A 196 -3.16 27.79 -8.15
C ASP A 196 -1.85 27.02 -8.44
N PRO A 197 -1.88 25.67 -8.43
CA PRO A 197 -0.70 24.87 -8.73
C PRO A 197 -0.25 24.97 -10.20
N ASP A 198 -1.02 25.59 -11.09
CA ASP A 198 -0.66 25.79 -12.49
C ASP A 198 0.04 27.15 -12.72
N ARG A 199 -0.04 28.06 -11.76
CA ARG A 199 0.44 29.45 -11.86
C ARG A 199 1.15 29.92 -10.58
N ILE A 200 2.26 29.26 -10.24
CA ILE A 200 3.11 29.66 -9.11
C ILE A 200 4.02 30.81 -9.57
N PRO A 201 4.01 31.98 -8.91
CA PRO A 201 4.85 33.10 -9.32
C PRO A 201 6.36 32.78 -9.28
N GLY A 202 7.07 33.18 -10.34
CA GLY A 202 8.52 33.06 -10.44
C GLY A 202 9.02 31.69 -10.92
N LYS A 203 10.35 31.56 -10.94
CA LYS A 203 11.04 30.34 -11.32
C LYS A 203 11.29 29.49 -10.08
N VAL A 204 10.53 28.42 -9.93
CA VAL A 204 10.72 27.43 -8.86
C VAL A 204 11.60 26.30 -9.38
N GLU A 205 12.70 26.03 -8.69
CA GLU A 205 13.57 24.91 -9.03
C GLU A 205 13.04 23.60 -8.43
N GLY A 206 13.04 22.54 -9.24
CA GLY A 206 12.71 21.20 -8.77
C GLY A 206 12.21 20.29 -9.88
N ARG A 207 12.32 18.97 -9.66
CA ARG A 207 11.88 17.96 -10.64
C ARG A 207 10.36 17.89 -10.84
N ILE A 208 9.61 18.57 -9.97
CA ILE A 208 8.15 18.62 -10.00
C ILE A 208 7.63 19.98 -10.47
N PHE A 209 8.50 20.85 -10.99
CA PHE A 209 8.10 22.15 -11.52
C PHE A 209 8.49 22.27 -12.97
N SER A 210 7.63 22.91 -13.76
CA SER A 210 7.87 23.29 -15.14
C SER A 210 7.64 24.79 -15.25
N THR A 211 8.66 25.55 -15.65
CA THR A 211 8.57 27.01 -15.72
C THR A 211 8.27 27.47 -17.15
N TRP A 212 7.37 28.42 -17.29
CA TRP A 212 6.98 29.05 -18.54
C TRP A 212 6.87 30.56 -18.37
N GLN A 213 6.92 31.29 -19.48
CA GLN A 213 6.74 32.74 -19.50
C GLN A 213 5.34 33.05 -20.03
N ASP A 214 4.58 33.86 -19.29
CA ASP A 214 3.33 34.38 -19.79
C ASP A 214 3.59 35.36 -20.94
N ARG A 215 2.95 35.10 -22.08
CA ARG A 215 3.16 35.88 -23.30
C ARG A 215 2.53 37.27 -23.20
N THR A 216 1.54 37.46 -22.32
CA THR A 216 0.85 38.74 -22.18
C THR A 216 1.56 39.66 -21.19
N SER A 217 1.86 39.18 -19.99
CA SER A 217 2.54 39.97 -18.95
C SER A 217 4.07 39.97 -19.07
N GLY A 218 4.66 38.97 -19.73
CA GLY A 218 6.10 38.73 -19.72
C GLY A 218 6.62 38.12 -18.42
N GLU A 219 5.74 37.88 -17.43
CA GLU A 219 6.11 37.32 -16.14
C GLU A 219 6.38 35.82 -16.24
N MET A 220 7.26 35.33 -15.36
CA MET A 220 7.60 33.91 -15.28
C MET A 220 6.69 33.23 -14.27
N TYR A 221 6.12 32.10 -14.65
CA TYR A 221 5.31 31.24 -13.80
C TYR A 221 5.86 29.82 -13.80
N SER A 222 5.67 29.10 -12.70
CA SER A 222 5.95 27.67 -12.59
C SER A 222 4.65 26.91 -12.40
N GLU A 223 4.48 25.81 -13.12
CA GLU A 223 3.40 24.85 -12.90
C GLU A 223 3.92 23.63 -12.13
N LEU A 224 3.07 23.07 -11.28
CA LEU A 224 3.29 21.81 -10.61
C LEU A 224 3.10 20.64 -11.59
N VAL A 225 4.06 19.72 -11.59
CA VAL A 225 4.06 18.50 -12.38
C VAL A 225 4.22 17.31 -11.44
N ILE A 226 3.16 16.51 -11.32
CA ILE A 226 3.22 15.26 -10.55
C ILE A 226 3.79 14.15 -11.45
N PRO A 227 4.92 13.51 -11.09
CA PRO A 227 5.50 12.44 -11.88
C PRO A 227 4.53 11.29 -12.11
N GLN A 228 4.51 10.71 -13.31
CA GLN A 228 3.56 9.63 -13.65
C GLN A 228 3.67 8.40 -12.72
N ARG A 229 4.89 8.10 -12.25
CA ARG A 229 5.18 6.99 -11.33
C ARG A 229 5.10 7.38 -9.85
N GLU A 230 4.69 8.61 -9.54
CA GLU A 230 4.53 9.07 -8.16
C GLU A 230 3.51 8.19 -7.43
N ARG A 231 3.88 7.76 -6.22
CA ARG A 231 3.00 6.95 -5.38
C ARG A 231 2.18 7.86 -4.49
N ILE A 232 0.87 7.73 -4.58
CA ILE A 232 -0.10 8.50 -3.81
C ILE A 232 -0.78 7.53 -2.85
N SER A 233 -0.63 7.78 -1.55
CA SER A 233 -1.11 6.90 -0.49
C SER A 233 -2.12 7.61 0.39
N ALA A 234 -3.16 6.90 0.85
CA ALA A 234 -4.08 7.44 1.83
C ALA A 234 -3.34 7.75 3.15
N ARG A 235 -3.63 8.90 3.76
CA ARG A 235 -3.23 9.18 5.15
C ARG A 235 -4.41 8.86 6.06
N TRP A 236 -4.11 8.12 7.11
CA TRP A 236 -5.08 7.71 8.11
C TRP A 236 -4.80 8.52 9.37
N ARG A 237 -5.78 9.30 9.86
CA ARG A 237 -5.70 9.92 11.18
C ARG A 237 -5.96 8.83 12.21
N LEU A 238 -4.87 8.26 12.73
CA LEU A 238 -4.92 7.17 13.69
C LEU A 238 -4.86 7.68 15.14
N ASP A 239 -4.50 8.94 15.32
CA ASP A 239 -4.54 9.62 16.60
C ASP A 239 -5.98 10.12 16.88
N ALA A 240 -6.47 9.84 18.08
CA ALA A 240 -7.71 10.39 18.63
C ALA A 240 -7.45 11.74 19.30
#